data_AF-A0A928G773-F1
#
_entry.id   AF-A0A928G773-F1
#
_cell.length_a   1.000
_cell.length_b   1.000
_cell.length_c   1.000
_cell.angle_alpha   90.00
_cell.angle_beta   90.00
_cell.angle_gamma   90.00
#
_symmetry.space_group_name_H-M   'P 1'
#
loop_
_entity.id
_entity.type
_entity.pdbx_description
1 polymer ?
#
loop_
_entity_poly.entity_id
_entity_poly.type
_entity_poly.pdbx_seq_one_letter_code
_entity_poly.pdbx_strand_id
1 'polypeptide(L)'
;MDYNANYQQRLAMLTPRESEVAELLAWGASKKEIPDLLTISAGKSPISVHTVENLTTSIYSKLQIQKVSELCTIYFCSRFNISMDLSPIKRRLAVVVLLLLLIPELTSVSTEMLRPQRIQRTSARVQRISRKSIKENIYGIEC
;
A
#
# COMPACT_ATOMS: atom_id res chain seq x y z
N MET A 1 -16.93 -30.14 -7.49
CA MET A 1 -15.75 -30.26 -6.59
C MET A 1 -15.62 -28.94 -5.87
N ASP A 2 -16.00 -28.90 -4.60
CA ASP A 2 -16.21 -27.67 -3.84
C ASP A 2 -14.90 -27.06 -3.33
N TYR A 3 -14.17 -26.41 -4.23
CA TYR A 3 -12.94 -25.68 -3.92
C TYR A 3 -13.14 -24.62 -2.82
N ASN A 4 -14.35 -24.04 -2.70
CA ASN A 4 -14.68 -22.98 -1.73
C ASN A 4 -14.56 -23.45 -0.27
N ALA A 5 -14.99 -24.67 0.04
CA ALA A 5 -14.96 -25.21 1.41
C ALA A 5 -13.53 -25.38 1.94
N ASN A 6 -12.58 -25.73 1.05
CA ASN A 6 -11.19 -25.93 1.42
C ASN A 6 -10.47 -24.61 1.78
N TYR A 7 -10.79 -23.52 1.08
CA TYR A 7 -10.18 -22.21 1.36
C TYR A 7 -10.64 -21.60 2.68
N GLN A 8 -11.93 -21.74 3.01
CA GLN A 8 -12.48 -21.28 4.29
C GLN A 8 -11.78 -21.98 5.46
N GLN A 9 -11.53 -23.29 5.36
CA GLN A 9 -10.83 -24.05 6.39
C GLN A 9 -9.35 -23.63 6.52
N ARG A 10 -8.68 -23.35 5.40
CA ARG A 10 -7.27 -22.88 5.40
C ARG A 10 -7.13 -21.48 6.01
N LEU A 11 -8.08 -20.59 5.74
CA LEU A 11 -8.13 -19.28 6.39
C LEU A 11 -8.48 -19.38 7.87
N ALA A 12 -9.36 -20.30 8.27
CA ALA A 12 -9.72 -20.53 9.66
C ALA A 12 -8.55 -21.11 10.51
N MET A 13 -7.50 -21.66 9.88
CA MET A 13 -6.27 -22.08 10.56
C MET A 13 -5.34 -20.92 10.93
N LEU A 14 -5.56 -19.71 10.40
CA LEU A 14 -4.76 -18.54 10.74
C LEU A 14 -5.20 -17.97 12.09
N THR A 15 -4.23 -17.50 12.87
CA THR A 15 -4.50 -16.74 14.10
C THR A 15 -5.06 -15.36 13.76
N PRO A 16 -5.75 -14.68 14.69
CA PRO A 16 -6.33 -13.35 14.44
C PRO A 16 -5.29 -12.32 13.97
N ARG A 17 -4.08 -12.38 14.54
CA ARG A 17 -2.95 -11.53 14.14
C ARG A 17 -2.48 -11.83 12.72
N GLU A 18 -2.42 -13.10 12.34
CA GLU A 18 -2.03 -13.52 10.99
C GLU A 18 -3.11 -13.15 9.97
N SER A 19 -4.39 -13.25 10.31
CA SER A 19 -5.48 -12.85 9.40
C SER A 19 -5.46 -11.34 9.11
N GLU A 20 -5.15 -10.50 10.10
CA GLU A 20 -5.01 -9.05 9.90
C GLU A 20 -3.85 -8.71 8.96
N VAL A 21 -2.70 -9.35 9.17
CA VAL A 21 -1.54 -9.18 8.28
C VAL A 21 -1.84 -9.73 6.89
N ALA A 22 -2.52 -10.88 6.79
CA ALA A 22 -2.92 -11.48 5.52
C ALA A 22 -3.91 -10.59 4.75
N GLU A 23 -4.83 -9.92 5.44
CA GLU A 23 -5.74 -8.95 4.84
C GLU A 23 -4.96 -7.78 4.22
N LEU A 24 -4.07 -7.14 4.99
CA LEU A 24 -3.27 -6.02 4.49
C LEU A 24 -2.38 -6.46 3.31
N LEU A 25 -1.79 -7.64 3.37
CA LEU A 25 -1.02 -8.23 2.27
C LEU A 25 -1.89 -8.47 1.03
N ALA A 26 -3.12 -8.95 1.21
CA ALA A 26 -4.04 -9.20 0.11
C ALA A 26 -4.50 -7.90 -0.57
N TRP A 27 -4.64 -6.82 0.18
CA TRP A 27 -4.88 -5.46 -0.33
C TRP A 27 -3.66 -4.85 -1.02
N GLY A 28 -2.49 -5.50 -0.95
CA GLY A 28 -1.27 -5.07 -1.65
C GLY A 28 -0.34 -4.20 -0.80
N ALA A 29 -0.52 -4.15 0.52
CA ALA A 29 0.39 -3.44 1.41
C ALA A 29 1.80 -4.05 1.38
N SER A 30 2.83 -3.21 1.38
CA SER A 30 4.21 -3.67 1.48
C SER A 30 4.56 -4.12 2.89
N LYS A 31 5.47 -5.10 3.04
CA LYS A 31 5.93 -5.60 4.36
C LYS A 31 6.44 -4.50 5.29
N LYS A 32 6.98 -3.42 4.72
CA LYS A 32 7.49 -2.25 5.45
C LYS A 32 6.39 -1.27 5.86
N GLU A 33 5.26 -1.25 5.15
CA GLU A 33 4.12 -0.37 5.40
C GLU A 33 3.10 -0.99 6.35
N ILE A 34 3.04 -2.32 6.42
CA ILE A 34 2.13 -3.05 7.31
C ILE A 34 2.21 -2.59 8.79
N PRO A 35 3.40 -2.36 9.38
CA PRO A 35 3.50 -1.80 10.74
C PRO A 35 2.76 -0.47 10.92
N ASP A 36 2.90 0.44 9.95
CA ASP A 36 2.31 1.76 9.98
C ASP A 36 0.80 1.68 9.70
N LEU A 37 0.39 0.80 8.79
CA LEU A 37 -1.02 0.56 8.49
C LEU A 37 -1.76 -0.10 9.66
N LEU A 38 -1.12 -0.98 10.43
CA LEU A 38 -1.73 -1.61 11.60
C LEU A 38 -1.97 -0.63 12.75
N THR A 39 -1.10 0.36 12.91
CA THR A 39 -1.29 1.42 13.92
C THR A 39 -2.44 2.36 13.51
N ILE A 40 -2.53 2.72 12.22
CA ILE A 40 -3.58 3.61 11.69
C ILE A 40 -4.94 2.92 11.58
N SER A 41 -4.98 1.72 11.01
CA SER A 41 -6.23 1.03 10.65
C SER A 41 -6.92 0.32 11.82
N ALA A 42 -6.16 -0.08 12.85
CA ALA A 42 -6.69 -0.88 13.95
C ALA A 42 -6.44 -0.28 15.35
N GLY A 43 -5.74 0.87 15.45
CA GLY A 43 -5.41 1.50 16.75
C GLY A 43 -4.61 0.58 17.68
N LYS A 44 -3.92 -0.43 17.13
CA LYS A 44 -3.24 -1.49 17.87
C LYS A 44 -1.78 -1.15 18.15
N SER A 45 -1.19 -1.88 19.09
CA SER A 45 0.22 -1.77 19.45
C SER A 45 1.12 -1.85 18.21
N PRO A 46 2.15 -0.98 18.10
CA PRO A 46 3.10 -1.01 17.00
C PRO A 46 3.85 -2.34 16.99
N ILE A 47 4.02 -2.90 15.79
CA ILE A 47 4.65 -4.19 15.57
C ILE A 47 5.94 -3.93 14.76
N SER A 48 7.03 -4.59 15.12
CA SER A 48 8.28 -4.43 14.38
C SER A 48 8.18 -5.05 12.98
N VAL A 49 8.96 -4.53 12.02
CA VAL A 49 9.07 -5.09 10.65
C VAL A 49 9.45 -6.58 10.70
N HIS A 50 10.37 -6.96 11.57
CA HIS A 50 10.79 -8.35 11.76
C HIS A 50 9.65 -9.27 12.20
N THR A 51 8.76 -8.76 13.06
CA THR A 51 7.57 -9.53 13.47
C THR A 51 6.62 -9.73 12.30
N VAL A 52 6.43 -8.74 11.44
CA VAL A 52 5.62 -8.87 10.21
C VAL A 52 6.24 -9.89 9.25
N GLU A 53 7.56 -9.91 9.10
CA GLU A 53 8.26 -10.91 8.27
C GLU A 53 8.05 -12.33 8.80
N ASN A 54 8.15 -12.53 10.11
CA ASN A 54 7.90 -13.81 10.77
C ASN A 54 6.45 -14.25 10.60
N LEU A 55 5.49 -13.34 10.79
CA LEU A 55 4.06 -13.61 10.57
C LEU A 55 3.80 -13.96 9.11
N THR A 56 4.39 -13.24 8.16
CA THR A 56 4.27 -13.53 6.72
C THR A 56 4.78 -14.93 6.39
N THR A 57 5.92 -15.30 6.96
CA THR A 57 6.51 -16.63 6.75
C THR A 57 5.65 -17.73 7.37
N SER A 58 5.10 -17.50 8.57
CA SER A 58 4.15 -18.39 9.24
C SER A 58 2.88 -18.57 8.41
N ILE A 59 2.32 -17.47 7.88
CA ILE A 59 1.14 -17.49 6.98
C ILE A 59 1.42 -18.34 5.74
N TYR A 60 2.54 -18.12 5.07
CA TYR A 60 2.92 -18.88 3.88
C TYR A 60 3.16 -20.37 4.18
N SER A 61 3.74 -20.68 5.34
CA SER A 61 3.92 -22.06 5.79
C SER A 61 2.58 -22.76 6.06
N LYS A 62 1.67 -22.11 6.81
CA LYS A 62 0.34 -22.65 7.13
C LYS A 62 -0.54 -22.81 5.90
N LEU A 63 -0.48 -21.85 5.00
CA LEU A 63 -1.21 -21.92 3.74
C LEU A 63 -0.50 -22.80 2.72
N GLN A 64 0.76 -23.22 2.90
CA GLN A 64 1.54 -23.94 1.88
C GLN A 64 1.58 -23.21 0.52
N ILE A 65 1.76 -21.89 0.57
CA ILE A 65 1.76 -21.01 -0.61
C ILE A 65 3.12 -20.32 -0.72
N GLN A 66 3.59 -20.12 -1.94
CA GLN A 66 4.86 -19.42 -2.20
C GLN A 66 4.66 -18.04 -2.84
N LYS A 67 3.49 -17.76 -3.42
CA LYS A 67 3.21 -16.53 -4.17
C LYS A 67 2.19 -15.64 -3.48
N VAL A 68 2.47 -14.34 -3.43
CA VAL A 68 1.54 -13.32 -2.90
C VAL A 68 0.21 -13.33 -3.67
N SER A 69 0.25 -13.56 -5.00
CA SER A 69 -0.95 -13.60 -5.84
C SER A 69 -1.94 -14.70 -5.46
N GLU A 70 -1.42 -15.84 -4.97
CA GLU A 70 -2.25 -16.95 -4.48
C GLU A 70 -2.90 -16.57 -3.15
N LEU A 71 -2.17 -15.91 -2.25
CA LEU A 71 -2.74 -15.35 -1.01
C LEU A 71 -3.86 -14.37 -1.32
N CYS A 72 -3.65 -13.43 -2.25
CA CYS A 72 -4.68 -12.49 -2.70
C CYS A 72 -5.91 -13.22 -3.21
N THR A 73 -5.72 -14.22 -4.07
CA THR A 73 -6.84 -14.99 -4.64
C THR A 73 -7.62 -15.69 -3.54
N ILE A 74 -6.96 -16.32 -2.57
CA ILE A 74 -7.63 -16.98 -1.45
C ILE A 74 -8.43 -15.98 -0.60
N TYR A 75 -7.83 -14.83 -0.28
CA TYR A 75 -8.49 -13.79 0.49
C TYR A 75 -9.71 -13.21 -0.25
N PHE A 76 -9.53 -12.83 -1.52
CA PHE A 76 -10.60 -12.27 -2.34
C PHE A 76 -11.71 -13.29 -2.65
N CYS A 77 -11.36 -14.55 -2.92
CA CYS A 77 -12.33 -15.62 -3.11
C CYS A 77 -13.17 -15.87 -1.86
N SER A 78 -12.57 -15.75 -0.66
CA SER A 78 -13.31 -15.84 0.60
C SER A 78 -14.23 -14.64 0.82
N ARG A 79 -13.73 -13.41 0.65
CA ARG A 79 -14.47 -12.19 1.01
C ARG A 79 -15.61 -11.86 0.04
N PHE A 80 -15.42 -12.09 -1.25
CA PHE A 80 -16.38 -11.71 -2.28
C PHE A 80 -17.28 -12.86 -2.75
N ASN A 81 -17.04 -14.11 -2.28
CA ASN A 81 -17.75 -15.32 -2.72
C ASN A 81 -17.88 -15.43 -4.25
N ILE A 82 -16.93 -14.81 -4.98
CA ILE A 82 -16.84 -14.91 -6.43
C ILE A 82 -16.15 -16.25 -6.67
N SER A 83 -16.94 -17.32 -6.75
CA SER A 83 -16.40 -18.60 -7.20
C SER A 83 -15.72 -18.35 -8.54
N MET A 84 -14.51 -18.85 -8.75
CA MET A 84 -13.81 -18.76 -10.04
C MET A 84 -14.57 -19.48 -11.19
N ASP A 85 -15.71 -20.12 -10.87
CA ASP A 85 -16.71 -20.67 -11.81
C ASP A 85 -17.88 -19.73 -12.15
N LEU A 86 -18.00 -18.55 -11.54
CA LEU A 86 -19.11 -17.63 -11.80
C LEU A 86 -18.89 -16.85 -13.11
N SER A 87 -19.45 -17.38 -14.22
CA SER A 87 -19.80 -16.75 -15.51
C SER A 87 -18.90 -15.59 -16.02
N PRO A 88 -18.41 -15.61 -17.28
CA PRO A 88 -17.56 -14.56 -17.85
C PRO A 88 -18.13 -13.13 -17.75
N ILE A 89 -19.45 -13.00 -17.59
CA ILE A 89 -20.20 -11.75 -17.43
C ILE A 89 -19.92 -11.08 -16.08
N LYS A 90 -19.93 -11.83 -14.96
CA LYS A 90 -19.70 -11.25 -13.63
C LYS A 90 -18.28 -10.69 -13.49
N ARG A 91 -17.31 -11.39 -14.07
CA ARG A 91 -15.92 -10.90 -14.16
C ARG A 91 -15.82 -9.61 -14.97
N ARG A 92 -16.48 -9.54 -16.14
CA ARG A 92 -16.50 -8.32 -16.96
C ARG A 92 -17.16 -7.16 -16.21
N LEU A 93 -18.26 -7.41 -15.51
CA LEU A 93 -18.96 -6.39 -14.75
C LEU A 93 -18.11 -5.88 -13.57
N ALA A 94 -17.43 -6.75 -12.84
CA ALA A 94 -16.51 -6.35 -11.76
C ALA A 94 -15.36 -5.47 -12.28
N VAL A 95 -14.76 -5.83 -13.42
CA VAL A 95 -13.70 -5.02 -14.05
C VAL A 95 -14.22 -3.65 -14.48
N VAL A 96 -15.41 -3.59 -15.08
CA VAL A 96 -16.02 -2.32 -15.51
C VAL A 96 -16.36 -1.44 -14.31
N VAL A 97 -16.90 -2.01 -13.23
CA VAL A 97 -17.21 -1.28 -11.99
C VAL A 97 -15.93 -0.75 -11.33
N LEU A 98 -14.87 -1.57 -11.25
CA LEU A 98 -13.56 -1.14 -10.73
C LEU A 98 -12.99 0.00 -11.59
N LEU A 99 -13.06 -0.12 -12.92
CA LEU A 99 -12.60 0.90 -13.84
C LEU A 99 -13.36 2.22 -13.63
N LEU A 100 -14.69 2.16 -13.49
CA LEU A 100 -15.53 3.34 -13.23
C LEU A 100 -15.19 4.02 -11.90
N LEU A 101 -14.84 3.26 -10.87
CA LEU A 101 -14.40 3.81 -9.58
C LEU A 101 -13.03 4.47 -9.65
N LEU A 102 -12.12 3.97 -10.50
CA LEU A 102 -10.76 4.51 -10.65
C LEU A 102 -10.72 5.80 -11.49
N ILE A 103 -11.64 5.96 -12.46
CA ILE A 103 -11.72 7.15 -13.33
C ILE A 103 -11.71 8.48 -12.56
N PRO A 104 -12.56 8.72 -11.55
CA PRO A 104 -12.58 9.99 -10.84
C PRO A 104 -11.25 10.32 -10.15
N GLU A 105 -10.57 9.31 -9.60
CA GLU A 105 -9.25 9.46 -8.95
C GLU A 105 -8.14 9.80 -9.96
N LEU A 106 -8.18 9.21 -11.15
CA LEU A 106 -7.25 9.55 -12.24
C LEU A 106 -7.46 10.99 -12.76
N THR A 107 -8.72 11.44 -12.82
CA THR A 107 -9.06 12.79 -13.30
C THR A 107 -8.74 13.89 -12.29
N SER A 108 -8.85 13.62 -10.98
CA SER A 108 -8.53 14.59 -9.94
C SER A 108 -7.02 14.83 -9.78
N VAL A 109 -6.20 13.79 -9.95
CA VAL A 109 -4.73 13.92 -9.94
C VAL A 109 -4.23 14.77 -11.12
N SER A 110 -4.89 14.67 -12.29
CA SER A 110 -4.49 15.43 -13.48
C SER A 110 -4.88 16.92 -13.40
N THR A 111 -5.91 17.28 -12.63
CA THR A 111 -6.23 18.70 -12.36
C THR A 111 -5.20 19.40 -11.47
N GLU A 112 -4.58 18.68 -10.52
CA GLU A 112 -3.54 19.25 -9.64
C GLU A 112 -2.19 19.49 -10.36
N MET A 113 -1.95 18.83 -11.50
CA MET A 113 -0.73 19.03 -12.30
C MET A 113 -0.84 20.20 -13.30
N LEU A 114 -2.04 20.72 -13.54
CA LEU A 114 -2.27 21.92 -14.35
C LEU A 114 -2.23 23.18 -13.47
N ARG A 115 -1.09 23.46 -12.82
CA ARG A 115 -0.82 24.84 -12.39
C ARG A 115 -0.57 25.66 -13.67
N PRO A 116 -1.41 26.65 -14.04
CA PRO A 116 -1.02 27.59 -15.07
C PRO A 116 0.24 28.30 -14.58
N GLN A 117 1.37 28.00 -15.21
CA GLN A 117 2.63 28.69 -14.98
C GLN A 117 2.39 30.15 -15.37
N ARG A 118 2.06 31.00 -14.38
CA ARG A 118 2.11 32.45 -14.56
C ARG A 118 3.54 32.77 -14.97
N ILE A 119 3.74 33.01 -16.26
CA ILE A 119 4.96 33.58 -16.81
C ILE A 119 5.06 34.98 -16.19
N GLN A 120 5.68 35.07 -15.03
CA GLN A 120 6.16 36.34 -14.52
C GLN A 120 7.37 36.69 -15.38
N ARG A 121 7.17 37.60 -16.34
CA ARG A 121 8.25 38.31 -17.01
C ARG A 121 8.95 39.17 -15.96
N THR A 122 9.81 38.56 -15.16
CA THR A 122 10.68 39.30 -14.24
C THR A 122 11.89 39.75 -15.04
N SER A 123 11.85 41.03 -15.40
CA SER A 123 12.96 41.79 -15.94
C SER A 123 14.23 41.55 -15.13
N ALA A 124 15.33 41.34 -15.84
CA ALA A 124 16.66 41.28 -15.27
C ALA A 124 16.92 42.53 -14.41
N ARG A 125 17.04 42.34 -13.10
CA ARG A 125 17.76 43.28 -12.23
C ARG A 125 18.72 42.50 -11.36
N VAL A 126 19.90 42.29 -11.94
CA VAL A 126 21.15 42.08 -11.23
C VAL A 126 21.19 43.03 -10.03
N GLN A 127 21.15 42.51 -8.82
CA GLN A 127 21.75 43.18 -7.67
C GLN A 127 22.04 42.19 -6.54
N ARG A 128 23.34 42.14 -6.24
CA ARG A 128 23.95 41.82 -4.93
C ARG A 128 24.24 40.35 -4.64
N ILE A 129 25.31 39.90 -5.30
CA ILE A 129 26.47 39.31 -4.62
C ILE A 129 26.77 40.13 -3.35
N SER A 130 26.48 39.57 -2.17
CA SER A 130 27.20 39.77 -0.90
C SER A 130 26.33 39.24 0.25
N ARG A 131 26.96 38.55 1.21
CA ARG A 131 26.41 37.99 2.47
C ARG A 131 25.88 36.55 2.43
N LYS A 132 26.76 35.57 2.16
CA LYS A 132 26.72 34.30 2.89
C LYS A 132 27.98 33.43 2.77
N SER A 133 29.14 34.06 2.56
CA SER A 133 30.42 33.38 2.74
C SER A 133 30.94 33.72 4.13
N ILE A 134 31.07 32.68 4.95
CA ILE A 134 32.06 32.60 6.03
C ILE A 134 31.72 33.44 7.28
N LYS A 135 30.63 33.03 7.94
CA LYS A 135 30.51 33.03 9.41
C LYS A 135 31.16 31.77 10.01
N GLU A 136 32.04 31.09 9.27
CA GLU A 136 32.67 29.82 9.66
C GLU A 136 34.06 29.99 10.30
N ASN A 137 34.51 31.23 10.57
CA ASN A 137 35.84 31.49 11.13
C ASN A 137 35.82 32.03 12.59
N ILE A 138 34.74 31.82 13.36
CA ILE A 138 34.61 32.37 14.73
C ILE A 138 34.45 31.29 15.82
N TYR A 139 34.22 30.01 15.49
CA TYR A 139 34.10 28.94 16.51
C TYR A 139 35.35 28.06 16.66
N GLY A 140 36.51 28.53 16.18
CA GLY A 140 37.80 27.81 16.27
C GLY A 140 38.83 28.44 17.20
N ILE A 141 38.44 29.44 18.01
CA ILE A 141 39.32 30.08 19.00
C ILE A 141 38.64 29.95 20.37
N GLU A 142 38.82 28.80 21.00
CA GLU A 142 38.80 28.61 22.46
C GLU A 142 39.32 27.20 22.75
N CYS A 143 40.65 27.09 22.87
CA CYS A 143 41.46 26.19 23.71
C CYS A 143 42.93 26.28 23.29
#